data_AF-A0A2D9T634-F1
#
_entry.id   AF-A0A2D9T634-F1
#
_cell.length_a   1.000
_cell.length_b   1.000
_cell.length_c   1.000
_cell.angle_alpha   90.00
_cell.angle_beta   90.00
_cell.angle_gamma   90.00
#
_symmetry.space_group_name_H-M   'P 1'
#
loop_
_entity.id
_entity.type
_entity.pdbx_description
1 polymer ?
#
loop_
_entity_poly.entity_id
_entity_poly.type
_entity_poly.pdbx_seq_one_letter_code
_entity_poly.pdbx_strand_id
1 'polypeptide(L)'
;MRTIRHLPLLLALGLGACAADTDEPPTAVEDDLFGLDSADSIVEPDPTLPTEAKFDQTLPAAFDLVDTQSSVKSQGSRGVCSIFGSIALMEHLYISEGTIASPDFSEQFLQWSAKSELGSFPNTGGSSARSNIQALNQYGTVLESDWAYESSPWGTSDDAACTGDSQPTHCYTNGEPPAEALMAQRWTIPRGRWINNSAESIKAHMFNTKTAVQAGGDFFYQAWGHGGSRIPRYSGYRQHGYVLAPNDADVTSSNEHRAGHSFLLVGWDDELEVQAVDGEGNLAVDAAGEPIMQKGFFLFKNSWGTSWATSNPHGAGYGWIAYEYVEEYLSAYASALPDVMLSEVCGDGVDNDMNGLTDCADMACSADRACIDPAGGYSNTTVVEIPDNDEAGVSSTIEVAEGGEISGVSVDVNVTHTYRGDLTVALTKGDTTVTLVERDGGGEDDLVRTFDVSEFDGQDAAGTWTLTVTDSASQDTGTLNSWGLTITRCAGGDCGSMPGMSSFENDTLVVIPDADSNGVTSTIEVGESATITAVRATVNLSHPFIADLTVTLTKGDTTVELLHEEYVGDTMLVRTFTLDEFNGEDMAGTWTLGLVDGAARDQGTLNAWSLEITH
;
A
#
# COMPACT_ATOMS: atom_id res chain seq x y z
N MET A 1 -16.96 55.78 43.72
CA MET A 1 -17.17 56.32 42.36
C MET A 1 -16.03 57.26 42.03
N ARG A 2 -15.31 56.95 40.95
CA ARG A 2 -14.14 57.69 40.43
C ARG A 2 -14.50 59.13 40.08
N THR A 3 -13.55 60.05 40.27
CA THR A 3 -12.91 60.83 39.17
C THR A 3 -11.97 61.87 39.77
N ILE A 4 -10.69 61.83 39.39
CA ILE A 4 -9.82 63.00 39.34
C ILE A 4 -9.32 63.11 37.90
N ARG A 5 -9.72 64.20 37.24
CA ARG A 5 -9.14 64.75 36.01
C ARG A 5 -7.84 65.48 36.37
N HIS A 6 -6.92 65.60 35.41
CA HIS A 6 -6.19 66.82 35.00
C HIS A 6 -5.11 66.41 33.98
N LEU A 7 -5.17 66.80 32.70
CA LEU A 7 -4.93 68.11 32.03
C LEU A 7 -3.62 67.98 31.17
N PRO A 8 -3.30 68.87 30.22
CA PRO A 8 -3.01 68.53 28.81
C PRO A 8 -1.60 69.02 28.37
N LEU A 9 -1.17 68.74 27.14
CA LEU A 9 -0.25 69.59 26.36
C LEU A 9 -0.08 68.98 24.94
N LEU A 10 -0.61 69.60 23.88
CA LEU A 10 0.01 70.64 23.03
C LEU A 10 1.07 70.11 22.05
N LEU A 11 0.58 69.80 20.84
CA LEU A 11 1.02 70.29 19.52
C LEU A 11 2.49 70.69 19.33
N ALA A 12 3.18 70.04 18.39
CA ALA A 12 4.21 70.66 17.55
C ALA A 12 4.21 70.03 16.14
N LEU A 13 3.95 70.87 15.14
CA LEU A 13 4.14 70.58 13.72
C LEU A 13 5.63 70.42 13.38
N GLY A 14 5.93 69.51 12.45
CA GLY A 14 7.14 69.56 11.63
C GLY A 14 6.75 69.41 10.15
N LEU A 15 6.76 70.53 9.41
CA LEU A 15 6.79 70.53 7.95
C LEU A 15 8.24 70.34 7.50
N GLY A 16 8.48 69.34 6.65
CA GLY A 16 9.72 69.14 5.91
C GLY A 16 9.39 68.60 4.53
N ALA A 17 9.77 69.36 3.50
CA ALA A 17 9.50 69.10 2.10
C ALA A 17 10.63 68.30 1.42
N CYS A 18 10.29 67.77 0.23
CA CYS A 18 11.15 67.35 -0.89
C CYS A 18 11.60 65.88 -0.96
N ALA A 19 10.90 65.16 -1.86
CA ALA A 19 11.37 64.18 -2.84
C ALA A 19 12.68 63.44 -2.58
N ALA A 20 12.55 62.12 -2.39
CA ALA A 20 13.43 61.13 -2.99
C ALA A 20 12.55 60.00 -3.50
N ASP A 21 12.73 59.64 -4.77
CA ASP A 21 12.25 58.39 -5.36
C ASP A 21 12.60 57.24 -4.42
N THR A 22 11.59 56.61 -3.84
CA THR A 22 11.73 55.27 -3.28
C THR A 22 11.16 54.33 -4.32
N ASP A 23 12.05 53.70 -5.07
CA ASP A 23 11.85 52.39 -5.71
C ASP A 23 11.55 51.32 -4.64
N GLU A 24 10.52 51.53 -3.82
CA GLU A 24 9.92 50.46 -3.04
C GLU A 24 8.83 49.85 -3.92
N PRO A 25 8.96 48.58 -4.34
CA PRO A 25 7.84 47.90 -4.96
C PRO A 25 6.65 47.99 -4.01
N PRO A 26 5.42 48.13 -4.53
CA PRO A 26 4.23 48.20 -3.70
C PRO A 26 4.28 47.03 -2.70
N THR A 27 4.22 47.38 -1.42
CA THR A 27 4.13 46.41 -0.33
C THR A 27 3.07 45.37 -0.66
N ALA A 28 3.47 44.10 -0.67
CA ALA A 28 2.58 42.97 -0.88
C ALA A 28 1.30 43.15 -0.04
N VAL A 29 0.15 43.17 -0.71
CA VAL A 29 -1.16 43.10 -0.03
C VAL A 29 -1.20 41.72 0.64
N GLU A 30 -1.51 41.68 1.94
CA GLU A 30 -1.66 40.46 2.74
C GLU A 30 -2.64 39.50 2.05
N ASP A 31 -2.15 38.52 1.29
CA ASP A 31 -2.96 37.39 0.83
C ASP A 31 -2.06 36.22 0.37
N ASP A 32 -2.27 35.07 1.02
CA ASP A 32 -1.86 33.71 0.62
C ASP A 32 -0.46 33.54 0.01
N LEU A 33 0.54 33.38 0.89
CA LEU A 33 1.85 32.83 0.55
C LEU A 33 1.81 31.31 0.71
N PHE A 34 1.26 30.61 -0.29
CA PHE A 34 1.43 29.16 -0.36
C PHE A 34 2.91 28.84 -0.58
N GLY A 35 3.38 27.77 0.05
CA GLY A 35 4.79 27.38 -0.08
C GLY A 35 5.15 27.06 -1.53
N LEU A 36 6.03 27.86 -2.12
CA LEU A 36 6.69 27.57 -3.39
C LEU A 36 8.16 27.25 -3.10
N ASP A 37 8.76 26.35 -3.88
CA ASP A 37 10.19 26.05 -3.76
C ASP A 37 10.97 26.48 -5.02
N SER A 38 12.29 26.41 -4.92
CA SER A 38 13.22 26.82 -5.95
C SER A 38 13.03 26.04 -7.26
N ALA A 39 13.46 26.68 -8.35
CA ALA A 39 13.46 26.09 -9.68
C ALA A 39 14.41 24.89 -9.86
N ASP A 40 15.18 24.49 -8.84
CA ASP A 40 16.20 23.44 -8.96
C ASP A 40 15.60 22.04 -9.24
N SER A 41 14.30 21.88 -8.95
CA SER A 41 13.54 20.65 -9.19
C SER A 41 12.67 20.68 -10.46
N ILE A 42 12.68 21.80 -11.19
CA ILE A 42 11.93 21.97 -12.45
C ILE A 42 12.53 21.11 -13.55
N VAL A 43 11.67 20.46 -14.30
CA VAL A 43 12.02 19.76 -15.53
C VAL A 43 11.43 20.52 -16.70
N GLU A 44 12.29 20.89 -17.65
CA GLU A 44 11.89 21.59 -18.87
C GLU A 44 11.06 20.68 -19.80
N PRO A 45 10.08 21.20 -20.54
CA PRO A 45 9.31 20.42 -21.51
C PRO A 45 10.20 19.81 -22.61
N ASP A 46 9.92 18.55 -22.98
CA ASP A 46 10.60 17.87 -24.10
C ASP A 46 9.66 17.72 -25.30
N PRO A 47 9.75 18.60 -26.32
CA PRO A 47 8.89 18.55 -27.50
C PRO A 47 9.22 17.38 -28.44
N THR A 48 10.28 16.62 -28.17
CA THR A 48 10.70 15.48 -29.02
C THR A 48 10.01 14.17 -28.67
N LEU A 49 9.28 14.14 -27.55
CA LEU A 49 8.50 12.97 -27.13
C LEU A 49 7.40 12.63 -28.15
N PRO A 50 7.11 11.34 -28.39
CA PRO A 50 6.08 10.94 -29.33
C PRO A 50 4.69 11.40 -28.87
N THR A 51 3.82 11.71 -29.85
CA THR A 51 2.43 12.07 -29.59
C THR A 51 1.64 10.86 -29.13
N GLU A 52 0.77 11.04 -28.13
CA GLU A 52 -0.08 9.97 -27.59
C GLU A 52 -1.35 9.73 -28.44
N ALA A 53 -1.71 10.69 -29.29
CA ALA A 53 -2.91 10.61 -30.12
C ALA A 53 -2.80 9.53 -31.21
N LYS A 54 -3.89 8.78 -31.40
CA LYS A 54 -4.04 7.90 -32.56
C LYS A 54 -4.41 8.75 -33.79
N PHE A 55 -3.89 8.37 -34.95
CA PHE A 55 -3.98 9.14 -36.20
C PHE A 55 -5.42 9.54 -36.62
N ASP A 56 -6.43 8.79 -36.21
CA ASP A 56 -7.85 8.99 -36.52
C ASP A 56 -8.72 9.30 -35.28
N GLN A 57 -8.09 9.66 -34.16
CA GLN A 57 -8.80 9.91 -32.91
C GLN A 57 -9.54 11.25 -32.93
N THR A 58 -10.85 11.21 -32.63
CA THR A 58 -11.65 12.41 -32.35
C THR A 58 -11.93 12.45 -30.86
N LEU A 59 -11.49 13.52 -30.19
CA LEU A 59 -11.72 13.75 -28.77
C LEU A 59 -12.98 14.62 -28.56
N PRO A 60 -13.70 14.45 -27.44
CA PRO A 60 -14.79 15.36 -27.10
C PRO A 60 -14.25 16.76 -26.76
N ALA A 61 -15.09 17.79 -26.97
CA ALA A 61 -14.74 19.18 -26.65
C ALA A 61 -14.52 19.41 -25.14
N ALA A 62 -15.13 18.60 -24.28
CA ALA A 62 -14.91 18.62 -22.85
C ALA A 62 -14.89 17.19 -22.29
N PHE A 63 -14.07 16.97 -21.27
CA PHE A 63 -13.92 15.70 -20.57
C PHE A 63 -13.30 15.96 -19.19
N ASP A 64 -13.67 15.16 -18.20
CA ASP A 64 -13.06 15.21 -16.89
C ASP A 64 -13.02 13.84 -16.21
N LEU A 65 -12.19 13.78 -15.16
CA LEU A 65 -11.94 12.64 -14.28
C LEU A 65 -12.28 13.00 -12.83
N VAL A 66 -13.14 14.00 -12.59
CA VAL A 66 -13.43 14.51 -11.23
C VAL A 66 -14.00 13.42 -10.33
N ASP A 67 -14.83 12.53 -10.88
CA ASP A 67 -15.44 11.40 -10.15
C ASP A 67 -14.41 10.39 -9.62
N THR A 68 -13.19 10.41 -10.13
CA THR A 68 -12.08 9.52 -9.72
C THR A 68 -11.00 10.26 -8.93
N GLN A 69 -11.33 11.44 -8.38
CA GLN A 69 -10.40 12.21 -7.55
C GLN A 69 -10.73 12.06 -6.07
N SER A 70 -9.69 11.89 -5.26
CA SER A 70 -9.77 12.06 -3.81
C SER A 70 -10.09 13.52 -3.44
N SER A 71 -10.31 13.79 -2.16
CA SER A 71 -10.55 15.14 -1.66
C SER A 71 -9.38 16.11 -1.94
N VAL A 72 -9.67 17.42 -2.02
CA VAL A 72 -8.62 18.45 -2.16
C VAL A 72 -7.88 18.60 -0.84
N LYS A 73 -6.55 18.46 -0.89
CA LYS A 73 -5.63 18.62 0.24
C LYS A 73 -4.91 19.97 0.23
N SER A 74 -4.19 20.28 1.31
CA SER A 74 -3.47 21.54 1.49
C SER A 74 -2.03 21.30 1.92
N GLN A 75 -1.07 21.70 1.08
CA GLN A 75 0.36 21.67 1.41
C GLN A 75 0.76 22.68 2.49
N GLY A 76 -0.12 23.65 2.81
CA GLY A 76 0.16 24.70 3.77
C GLY A 76 1.32 25.61 3.32
N SER A 77 2.27 25.85 4.22
CA SER A 77 3.39 26.77 3.98
C SER A 77 4.67 26.06 3.51
N ARG A 78 4.61 24.77 3.16
CA ARG A 78 5.75 23.99 2.68
C ARG A 78 5.80 23.93 1.16
N GLY A 79 7.00 23.97 0.59
CA GLY A 79 7.28 23.92 -0.86
C GLY A 79 7.20 22.51 -1.45
N VAL A 80 6.08 21.80 -1.23
CA VAL A 80 5.97 20.34 -1.50
C VAL A 80 4.89 20.00 -2.53
N CYS A 81 4.56 20.95 -3.41
CA CYS A 81 3.53 20.81 -4.43
C CYS A 81 3.69 19.55 -5.31
N SER A 82 4.92 19.18 -5.67
CA SER A 82 5.17 17.96 -6.45
C SER A 82 4.88 16.66 -5.69
N ILE A 83 5.04 16.64 -4.36
CA ILE A 83 4.67 15.51 -3.50
C ILE A 83 3.15 15.35 -3.50
N PHE A 84 2.42 16.44 -3.25
CA PHE A 84 0.95 16.45 -3.30
C PHE A 84 0.42 16.09 -4.69
N GLY A 85 1.05 16.58 -5.76
CA GLY A 85 0.68 16.20 -7.12
C GLY A 85 0.88 14.71 -7.40
N SER A 86 1.90 14.10 -6.80
CA SER A 86 2.19 12.66 -6.97
C SER A 86 1.26 11.79 -6.14
N ILE A 87 0.95 12.19 -4.90
CA ILE A 87 -0.05 11.52 -4.06
C ILE A 87 -1.44 11.66 -4.67
N ALA A 88 -1.83 12.85 -5.16
CA ALA A 88 -3.09 13.03 -5.86
C ALA A 88 -3.20 12.13 -7.10
N LEU A 89 -2.11 11.98 -7.87
CA LEU A 89 -2.06 11.03 -8.97
C LEU A 89 -2.24 9.59 -8.46
N MET A 90 -1.49 9.20 -7.43
CA MET A 90 -1.57 7.86 -6.84
C MET A 90 -2.98 7.53 -6.35
N GLU A 91 -3.59 8.40 -5.54
CA GLU A 91 -4.95 8.26 -5.05
C GLU A 91 -5.95 8.12 -6.20
N HIS A 92 -5.83 8.96 -7.23
CA HIS A 92 -6.64 8.84 -8.44
C HIS A 92 -6.47 7.49 -9.13
N LEU A 93 -5.23 6.98 -9.24
CA LEU A 93 -4.97 5.69 -9.86
C LEU A 93 -5.57 4.52 -9.06
N TYR A 94 -5.51 4.56 -7.73
CA TYR A 94 -6.16 3.55 -6.87
C TYR A 94 -7.69 3.61 -6.94
N ILE A 95 -8.29 4.81 -6.97
CA ILE A 95 -9.74 4.96 -7.17
C ILE A 95 -10.15 4.45 -8.55
N SER A 96 -9.34 4.71 -9.58
CA SER A 96 -9.64 4.32 -10.96
C SER A 96 -9.44 2.82 -11.22
N GLU A 97 -8.48 2.22 -10.52
CA GLU A 97 -8.23 0.78 -10.55
C GLU A 97 -9.36 0.04 -9.81
N GLY A 98 -9.77 0.55 -8.65
CA GLY A 98 -10.98 0.12 -7.94
C GLY A 98 -10.74 -0.51 -6.57
N THR A 99 -9.47 -0.78 -6.20
CA THR A 99 -9.14 -1.40 -4.91
C THR A 99 -9.54 -0.51 -3.73
N ILE A 100 -9.10 0.75 -3.71
CA ILE A 100 -9.41 1.66 -2.59
C ILE A 100 -10.36 2.74 -3.09
N ALA A 101 -11.60 2.72 -2.57
CA ALA A 101 -12.62 3.70 -2.93
C ALA A 101 -12.35 5.10 -2.36
N SER A 102 -11.55 5.21 -1.30
CA SER A 102 -11.22 6.48 -0.63
C SER A 102 -9.81 6.46 -0.04
N PRO A 103 -8.76 6.37 -0.88
CA PRO A 103 -7.39 6.37 -0.42
C PRO A 103 -7.03 7.73 0.18
N ASP A 104 -6.27 7.68 1.28
CA ASP A 104 -5.67 8.84 1.91
C ASP A 104 -4.21 8.49 2.22
N PHE A 105 -3.34 8.67 1.22
CA PHE A 105 -1.94 8.32 1.33
C PHE A 105 -1.12 9.47 1.90
N SER A 106 -0.07 9.12 2.65
CA SER A 106 0.77 10.10 3.35
C SER A 106 1.70 10.86 2.40
N GLU A 107 1.48 12.17 2.25
CA GLU A 107 2.46 13.08 1.63
C GLU A 107 3.74 13.17 2.47
N GLN A 108 3.60 13.08 3.79
CA GLN A 108 4.71 13.19 4.73
C GLN A 108 5.71 12.05 4.55
N PHE A 109 5.18 10.83 4.40
CA PHE A 109 5.98 9.65 4.15
C PHE A 109 6.64 9.72 2.77
N LEU A 110 5.90 10.07 1.71
CA LEU A 110 6.50 10.18 0.37
C LEU A 110 7.62 11.22 0.33
N GLN A 111 7.47 12.35 1.02
CA GLN A 111 8.52 13.35 1.09
C GLN A 111 9.79 12.82 1.76
N TRP A 112 9.64 12.05 2.83
CA TRP A 112 10.76 11.37 3.46
C TRP A 112 11.37 10.32 2.54
N SER A 113 10.59 9.43 1.95
CA SER A 113 11.06 8.36 1.07
C SER A 113 11.86 8.91 -0.11
N ALA A 114 11.34 9.95 -0.77
CA ALA A 114 12.01 10.60 -1.90
C ALA A 114 13.40 11.17 -1.53
N LYS A 115 13.57 11.65 -0.28
CA LYS A 115 14.79 12.33 0.17
C LYS A 115 15.77 11.40 0.89
N SER A 116 15.26 10.46 1.68
CA SER A 116 16.03 9.59 2.57
C SER A 116 16.30 8.22 1.94
N GLU A 117 15.29 7.58 1.34
CA GLU A 117 15.45 6.24 0.73
C GLU A 117 15.99 6.36 -0.70
N LEU A 118 15.36 7.20 -1.51
CA LEU A 118 15.79 7.43 -2.89
C LEU A 118 17.01 8.36 -2.99
N GLY A 119 17.24 9.21 -1.98
CA GLY A 119 18.35 10.17 -1.96
C GLY A 119 18.18 11.34 -2.94
N SER A 120 16.95 11.65 -3.35
CA SER A 120 16.64 12.71 -4.32
C SER A 120 16.32 14.03 -3.62
N PHE A 121 16.93 15.14 -4.05
CA PHE A 121 16.70 16.47 -3.47
C PHE A 121 16.83 16.53 -1.93
N PRO A 122 17.84 15.89 -1.30
CA PRO A 122 17.90 15.74 0.16
C PRO A 122 18.03 17.06 0.93
N ASN A 123 18.53 18.11 0.28
CA ASN A 123 18.83 19.41 0.91
C ASN A 123 17.89 20.55 0.44
N THR A 124 16.66 20.23 0.03
CA THR A 124 15.66 21.22 -0.41
C THR A 124 14.28 20.83 0.14
N GLY A 125 13.30 21.72 0.18
CA GLY A 125 11.91 21.35 0.53
C GLY A 125 11.24 20.55 -0.60
N GLY A 126 11.51 20.96 -1.84
CA GLY A 126 10.89 20.48 -3.07
C GLY A 126 11.40 19.13 -3.57
N SER A 127 10.81 18.69 -4.66
CA SER A 127 11.13 17.44 -5.38
C SER A 127 10.55 17.51 -6.79
N SER A 128 10.62 16.44 -7.57
CA SER A 128 10.04 16.35 -8.91
C SER A 128 9.05 15.19 -9.03
N ALA A 129 8.09 15.29 -9.97
CA ALA A 129 7.15 14.20 -10.28
C ALA A 129 7.88 12.87 -10.57
N ARG A 130 8.98 12.94 -11.34
CA ARG A 130 9.82 11.78 -11.65
C ARG A 130 10.41 11.13 -10.40
N SER A 131 11.03 11.91 -9.52
CA SER A 131 11.63 11.39 -8.28
C SER A 131 10.58 10.81 -7.35
N ASN A 132 9.44 11.49 -7.22
CA ASN A 132 8.36 11.07 -6.33
C ASN A 132 7.72 9.77 -6.80
N ILE A 133 7.39 9.67 -8.09
CA ILE A 133 6.83 8.44 -8.65
C ILE A 133 7.85 7.31 -8.67
N GLN A 134 9.15 7.61 -8.81
CA GLN A 134 10.20 6.61 -8.62
C GLN A 134 10.25 6.10 -7.16
N ALA A 135 10.14 6.99 -6.17
CA ALA A 135 10.07 6.61 -4.77
C ALA A 135 8.82 5.76 -4.48
N LEU A 136 7.65 6.19 -4.95
CA LEU A 136 6.41 5.40 -4.85
C LEU A 136 6.50 4.03 -5.52
N ASN A 137 7.22 3.92 -6.64
CA ASN A 137 7.40 2.63 -7.30
C ASN A 137 8.36 1.70 -6.55
N GLN A 138 9.44 2.24 -5.98
CA GLN A 138 10.51 1.43 -5.40
C GLN A 138 10.30 1.12 -3.91
N TYR A 139 9.72 2.06 -3.16
CA TYR A 139 9.59 2.00 -1.70
C TYR A 139 8.13 2.15 -1.24
N GLY A 140 7.29 2.77 -2.08
CA GLY A 140 5.89 3.03 -1.76
C GLY A 140 5.69 4.16 -0.76
N THR A 141 4.46 4.29 -0.28
CA THR A 141 4.07 5.16 0.83
C THR A 141 3.13 4.42 1.77
N VAL A 142 2.72 5.06 2.86
CA VAL A 142 1.76 4.54 3.85
C VAL A 142 0.47 5.34 3.82
N LEU A 143 -0.52 4.96 4.63
CA LEU A 143 -1.71 5.77 4.82
C LEU A 143 -1.38 7.01 5.65
N GLU A 144 -2.11 8.09 5.43
CA GLU A 144 -2.00 9.35 6.19
C GLU A 144 -2.21 9.12 7.70
N SER A 145 -2.98 8.10 8.08
CA SER A 145 -3.16 7.69 9.49
C SER A 145 -1.89 7.14 10.15
N ASP A 146 -0.98 6.56 9.36
CA ASP A 146 0.26 5.98 9.87
C ASP A 146 1.34 7.05 10.07
N TRP A 147 1.37 8.07 9.20
CA TRP A 147 2.17 9.27 9.42
C TRP A 147 1.53 10.52 8.81
N ALA A 148 0.88 11.31 9.66
CA ALA A 148 0.13 12.48 9.25
C ALA A 148 1.03 13.64 8.77
N TYR A 149 0.53 14.40 7.81
CA TYR A 149 1.19 15.55 7.23
C TYR A 149 1.22 16.77 8.15
N GLU A 150 2.43 17.33 8.28
CA GLU A 150 2.65 18.60 8.96
C GLU A 150 2.70 19.75 7.95
N SER A 151 1.79 20.71 8.09
CA SER A 151 1.61 21.80 7.11
C SER A 151 2.62 22.94 7.21
N SER A 152 3.48 22.94 8.23
CA SER A 152 4.45 24.00 8.52
C SER A 152 5.87 23.42 8.52
N PRO A 153 6.86 24.11 7.94
CA PRO A 153 8.24 23.62 7.97
C PRO A 153 8.80 23.62 9.39
N TRP A 154 9.63 22.63 9.72
CA TRP A 154 10.40 22.63 10.96
C TRP A 154 11.38 23.81 11.01
N GLY A 155 11.56 24.35 12.20
CA GLY A 155 12.58 25.34 12.49
C GLY A 155 13.36 25.01 13.76
N THR A 156 14.13 25.98 14.24
CA THR A 156 14.95 25.84 15.47
C THR A 156 14.17 25.52 16.74
N SER A 157 12.84 25.68 16.73
CA SER A 157 11.94 25.24 17.80
C SER A 157 11.76 23.74 17.86
N ASP A 158 11.85 23.07 16.72
CA ASP A 158 11.57 21.65 16.54
C ASP A 158 12.87 20.85 16.66
N ASP A 159 13.92 21.28 15.95
CA ASP A 159 15.29 20.81 16.13
C ASP A 159 16.29 21.96 15.93
N ALA A 160 17.28 22.06 16.82
CA ALA A 160 18.28 23.13 16.78
C ALA A 160 19.12 23.15 15.49
N ALA A 161 19.21 22.02 14.77
CA ALA A 161 19.89 21.90 13.48
C ALA A 161 19.07 22.43 12.30
N CYS A 162 17.75 22.63 12.46
CA CYS A 162 16.86 23.15 11.43
C CYS A 162 16.97 24.67 11.32
N THR A 163 18.10 25.12 10.76
CA THR A 163 18.45 26.52 10.60
C THR A 163 19.25 26.78 9.32
N GLY A 164 18.81 27.78 8.56
CA GLY A 164 19.46 28.20 7.32
C GLY A 164 19.34 27.19 6.17
N ASP A 165 19.95 27.52 5.03
CA ASP A 165 19.75 26.81 3.76
C ASP A 165 20.55 25.49 3.66
N SER A 166 21.39 25.19 4.66
CA SER A 166 22.22 23.97 4.74
C SER A 166 21.80 23.07 5.89
N GLN A 167 20.52 23.14 6.28
CA GLN A 167 19.95 22.27 7.31
C GLN A 167 19.92 20.80 6.86
N PRO A 168 19.95 19.84 7.81
CA PRO A 168 19.87 18.41 7.51
C PRO A 168 18.59 17.99 6.77
N THR A 169 18.64 16.84 6.08
CA THR A 169 17.48 16.27 5.35
C THR A 169 16.23 16.16 6.22
N HIS A 170 16.36 15.71 7.48
CA HIS A 170 15.23 15.55 8.39
C HIS A 170 14.48 16.86 8.65
N CYS A 171 15.13 18.02 8.51
CA CYS A 171 14.46 19.32 8.64
C CYS A 171 13.53 19.61 7.46
N TYR A 172 13.87 19.13 6.26
CA TYR A 172 13.01 19.25 5.09
C TYR A 172 11.85 18.25 5.12
N THR A 173 12.06 17.08 5.72
CA THR A 173 11.05 16.04 5.89
C THR A 173 10.25 16.17 7.18
N ASN A 174 10.45 17.21 7.99
CA ASN A 174 9.79 17.32 9.31
C ASN A 174 9.98 16.05 10.17
N GLY A 175 11.20 15.54 10.23
CA GLY A 175 11.58 14.40 11.04
C GLY A 175 11.70 13.08 10.28
N GLU A 176 11.77 12.02 11.06
CA GLU A 176 11.85 10.62 10.61
C GLU A 176 10.50 9.94 10.87
N PRO A 177 10.10 8.96 10.03
CA PRO A 177 8.85 8.23 10.26
C PRO A 177 8.89 7.52 11.62
N PRO A 178 7.75 7.47 12.33
CA PRO A 178 7.64 6.64 13.53
C PRO A 178 7.82 5.15 13.17
N ALA A 179 8.19 4.33 14.15
CA ALA A 179 8.43 2.90 13.93
C ALA A 179 7.20 2.19 13.35
N GLU A 180 6.01 2.60 13.80
CA GLU A 180 4.73 2.12 13.31
C GLU A 180 4.55 2.40 11.81
N ALA A 181 4.90 3.61 11.34
CA ALA A 181 4.86 3.95 9.91
C ALA A 181 5.93 3.23 9.08
N LEU A 182 7.08 2.90 9.67
CA LEU A 182 8.09 2.09 8.98
C LEU A 182 7.65 0.64 8.79
N MET A 183 6.85 0.12 9.72
CA MET A 183 6.29 -1.24 9.70
C MET A 183 4.92 -1.33 9.00
N ALA A 184 4.30 -0.20 8.68
CA ALA A 184 3.01 -0.16 8.00
C ALA A 184 3.11 -0.64 6.54
N GLN A 185 1.96 -1.05 6.00
CA GLN A 185 1.85 -1.53 4.64
C GLN A 185 2.32 -0.48 3.62
N ARG A 186 3.11 -0.94 2.65
CA ARG A 186 3.62 -0.12 1.55
C ARG A 186 2.70 -0.19 0.35
N TRP A 187 2.22 0.97 -0.07
CA TRP A 187 1.41 1.16 -1.24
C TRP A 187 2.26 1.71 -2.37
N THR A 188 2.27 1.04 -3.52
CA THR A 188 3.13 1.40 -4.65
C THR A 188 2.32 1.74 -5.89
N ILE A 189 2.96 2.36 -6.88
CA ILE A 189 2.43 2.52 -8.23
C ILE A 189 3.48 2.08 -9.25
N PRO A 190 3.09 1.78 -10.50
CA PRO A 190 4.04 1.40 -11.53
C PRO A 190 5.01 2.54 -11.83
N ARG A 191 6.09 2.22 -12.55
CA ARG A 191 7.03 3.24 -13.03
C ARG A 191 6.30 4.22 -13.95
N GLY A 192 6.49 5.50 -13.66
CA GLY A 192 5.99 6.57 -14.53
C GLY A 192 6.89 6.83 -15.74
N ARG A 193 6.38 7.69 -16.64
CA ARG A 193 7.11 8.19 -17.82
C ARG A 193 6.70 9.61 -18.15
N TRP A 194 7.61 10.32 -18.82
CA TRP A 194 7.27 11.57 -19.50
C TRP A 194 6.35 11.29 -20.68
N ILE A 195 5.37 12.18 -20.88
CA ILE A 195 4.54 12.22 -22.08
C ILE A 195 4.73 13.56 -22.78
N ASN A 196 4.45 13.61 -24.08
CA ASN A 196 4.45 14.88 -24.81
C ASN A 196 3.42 15.83 -24.17
N ASN A 197 3.84 17.06 -23.87
CA ASN A 197 3.03 18.03 -23.14
C ASN A 197 2.08 18.84 -24.05
N SER A 198 2.01 18.53 -25.35
CA SER A 198 1.02 19.13 -26.23
C SER A 198 -0.39 18.85 -25.73
N ALA A 199 -1.30 19.80 -25.93
CA ALA A 199 -2.66 19.65 -25.46
C ALA A 199 -3.33 18.42 -26.08
N GLU A 200 -3.03 18.14 -27.35
CA GLU A 200 -3.47 16.92 -28.04
C GLU A 200 -3.00 15.64 -27.32
N SER A 201 -1.72 15.56 -26.94
CA SER A 201 -1.15 14.36 -26.31
C SER A 201 -1.67 14.13 -24.91
N ILE A 202 -1.76 15.17 -24.08
CA ILE A 202 -2.28 15.05 -22.71
C ILE A 202 -3.76 14.65 -22.75
N LYS A 203 -4.59 15.27 -23.61
CA LYS A 203 -6.00 14.88 -23.76
C LYS A 203 -6.14 13.45 -24.26
N ALA A 204 -5.34 13.05 -25.25
CA ALA A 204 -5.35 11.69 -25.76
C ALA A 204 -4.99 10.67 -24.68
N HIS A 205 -3.97 10.96 -23.85
CA HIS A 205 -3.62 10.13 -22.69
C HIS A 205 -4.82 9.98 -21.76
N MET A 206 -5.29 11.08 -21.17
CA MET A 206 -6.41 11.06 -20.20
C MET A 206 -7.65 10.37 -20.76
N PHE A 207 -7.99 10.61 -22.04
CA PHE A 207 -9.16 9.99 -22.65
C PHE A 207 -9.01 8.49 -22.85
N ASN A 208 -7.82 8.04 -23.28
CA ASN A 208 -7.57 6.65 -23.67
C ASN A 208 -7.33 5.75 -22.46
N THR A 209 -6.59 6.23 -21.47
CA THR A 209 -6.23 5.47 -20.28
C THR A 209 -7.21 5.66 -19.13
N LYS A 210 -8.03 6.73 -19.18
CA LYS A 210 -8.85 7.20 -18.05
C LYS A 210 -8.02 7.58 -16.82
N THR A 211 -6.74 7.92 -17.02
CA THR A 211 -5.83 8.33 -15.96
C THR A 211 -5.43 9.80 -16.08
N ALA A 212 -5.31 10.47 -14.94
CA ALA A 212 -4.84 11.84 -14.81
C ALA A 212 -3.35 11.98 -15.14
N VAL A 213 -2.90 13.22 -15.35
CA VAL A 213 -1.51 13.55 -15.70
C VAL A 213 -0.97 14.57 -14.72
N GLN A 214 0.16 14.28 -14.08
CA GLN A 214 0.82 15.27 -13.25
C GLN A 214 1.57 16.25 -14.15
N ALA A 215 1.29 17.55 -14.00
CA ALA A 215 1.99 18.61 -14.67
C ALA A 215 2.85 19.41 -13.68
N GLY A 216 3.98 19.92 -14.14
CA GLY A 216 4.81 20.79 -13.32
C GLY A 216 5.92 21.48 -14.09
N GLY A 217 6.33 22.65 -13.63
CA GLY A 217 7.26 23.51 -14.35
C GLY A 217 7.32 24.92 -13.75
N ASP A 218 7.61 25.90 -14.61
CA ASP A 218 7.75 27.30 -14.20
C ASP A 218 6.45 27.89 -13.65
N PHE A 219 6.59 28.68 -12.59
CA PHE A 219 5.49 29.41 -11.95
C PHE A 219 5.56 30.90 -12.26
N PHE A 220 4.51 31.43 -12.87
CA PHE A 220 4.39 32.86 -13.18
C PHE A 220 3.40 33.57 -12.23
N TYR A 221 3.91 34.52 -11.46
CA TYR A 221 3.19 35.02 -10.29
C TYR A 221 1.94 35.84 -10.63
N GLN A 222 1.94 36.60 -11.73
CA GLN A 222 0.77 37.37 -12.16
C GLN A 222 -0.30 36.43 -12.74
N ALA A 223 0.09 35.48 -13.58
CA ALA A 223 -0.77 34.49 -14.20
C ALA A 223 -1.58 33.66 -13.18
N TRP A 224 -0.93 33.29 -12.07
CA TRP A 224 -1.58 32.57 -10.96
C TRP A 224 -2.38 33.48 -10.01
N GLY A 225 -2.31 34.80 -10.20
CA GLY A 225 -2.87 35.74 -9.23
C GLY A 225 -2.30 35.51 -7.83
N HIS A 226 -0.99 35.28 -7.72
CA HIS A 226 -0.28 34.97 -6.47
C HIS A 226 0.22 36.25 -5.78
N GLY A 227 0.21 36.30 -4.45
CA GLY A 227 0.58 37.50 -3.67
C GLY A 227 2.03 37.94 -3.85
N GLY A 228 2.90 37.02 -4.27
CA GLY A 228 4.32 37.27 -4.55
C GLY A 228 4.63 37.94 -5.89
N SER A 229 3.65 38.31 -6.71
CA SER A 229 3.92 39.02 -7.98
C SER A 229 4.50 40.40 -7.71
N ARG A 230 5.57 40.76 -8.45
CA ARG A 230 6.19 42.09 -8.39
C ARG A 230 5.55 43.10 -9.35
N ILE A 231 4.63 42.64 -10.19
CA ILE A 231 3.84 43.48 -11.10
C ILE A 231 2.36 43.46 -10.69
N PRO A 232 1.55 44.46 -11.08
CA PRO A 232 0.13 44.49 -10.74
C PRO A 232 -0.62 43.24 -11.24
N ARG A 233 -1.69 42.83 -10.56
CA ARG A 233 -2.40 41.57 -10.83
C ARG A 233 -3.88 41.81 -11.03
N TYR A 234 -4.53 41.00 -11.86
CA TYR A 234 -5.98 40.96 -11.94
C TYR A 234 -6.56 39.98 -10.91
N SER A 235 -7.26 40.48 -9.89
CA SER A 235 -7.78 39.64 -8.80
C SER A 235 -9.08 38.91 -9.12
N GLY A 236 -9.80 39.30 -10.18
CA GLY A 236 -11.13 38.78 -10.51
C GLY A 236 -11.16 37.29 -10.87
N TYR A 237 -10.02 36.72 -11.27
CA TYR A 237 -9.92 35.33 -11.70
C TYR A 237 -9.59 34.34 -10.60
N ARG A 238 -9.04 34.81 -9.48
CA ARG A 238 -8.58 33.95 -8.39
C ARG A 238 -9.68 33.09 -7.80
N GLN A 239 -10.87 33.66 -7.57
CA GLN A 239 -12.00 32.93 -6.99
C GLN A 239 -12.53 31.83 -7.92
N HIS A 240 -12.25 31.92 -9.21
CA HIS A 240 -12.64 30.92 -10.22
C HIS A 240 -11.52 29.91 -10.52
N GLY A 241 -10.30 30.21 -10.08
CA GLY A 241 -9.12 29.39 -10.36
C GLY A 241 -8.65 29.46 -11.80
N TYR A 242 -8.88 30.56 -12.53
CA TYR A 242 -8.33 30.71 -13.88
C TYR A 242 -6.85 31.09 -13.81
N VAL A 243 -6.03 30.32 -14.51
CA VAL A 243 -4.59 30.52 -14.72
C VAL A 243 -4.36 30.67 -16.22
N LEU A 244 -3.93 31.87 -16.60
CA LEU A 244 -3.75 32.25 -18.01
C LEU A 244 -2.31 32.02 -18.43
N ALA A 245 -2.04 31.82 -19.72
CA ALA A 245 -0.69 31.92 -20.25
C ALA A 245 -0.10 33.31 -19.90
N PRO A 246 1.15 33.37 -19.40
CA PRO A 246 1.76 34.60 -18.93
C PRO A 246 2.03 35.56 -20.10
N ASN A 247 1.97 36.86 -19.84
CA ASN A 247 2.48 37.86 -20.78
C ASN A 247 4.00 38.07 -20.58
N ASP A 248 4.66 38.71 -21.55
CA ASP A 248 6.10 38.98 -21.51
C ASP A 248 6.59 39.67 -20.23
N ALA A 249 5.76 40.54 -19.62
CA ALA A 249 6.12 41.24 -18.39
C ALA A 249 6.10 40.30 -17.18
N ASP A 250 5.13 39.40 -17.10
CA ASP A 250 5.06 38.37 -16.05
C ASP A 250 6.20 37.36 -16.20
N VAL A 251 6.49 36.93 -17.44
CA VAL A 251 7.65 36.06 -17.73
C VAL A 251 8.94 36.72 -17.26
N THR A 252 9.15 37.99 -17.63
CA THR A 252 10.36 38.74 -17.24
C THR A 252 10.45 38.89 -15.73
N SER A 253 9.37 39.34 -15.08
CA SER A 253 9.32 39.58 -13.64
C SER A 253 9.52 38.30 -12.83
N SER A 254 8.83 37.22 -13.18
CA SER A 254 8.89 35.95 -12.45
C SER A 254 10.26 35.29 -12.59
N ASN A 255 10.94 35.48 -13.73
CA ASN A 255 12.29 34.96 -13.94
C ASN A 255 13.37 35.63 -13.09
N GLU A 256 13.10 36.81 -12.50
CA GLU A 256 14.00 37.41 -11.52
C GLU A 256 13.98 36.71 -10.15
N HIS A 257 12.96 35.88 -9.90
CA HIS A 257 12.79 35.11 -8.66
C HIS A 257 12.02 33.81 -8.93
N ARG A 258 12.62 32.96 -9.77
CA ARG A 258 11.99 31.73 -10.26
C ARG A 258 11.47 30.84 -9.14
N ALA A 259 10.30 30.28 -9.37
CA ALA A 259 9.68 29.26 -8.56
C ALA A 259 9.10 28.16 -9.46
N GLY A 260 8.92 26.97 -8.90
CA GLY A 260 8.22 25.86 -9.56
C GLY A 260 6.88 25.57 -8.89
N HIS A 261 5.95 25.03 -9.68
CA HIS A 261 4.70 24.46 -9.14
C HIS A 261 4.30 23.18 -9.88
N SER A 262 3.62 22.27 -9.19
CA SER A 262 3.13 21.02 -9.74
C SER A 262 1.77 20.66 -9.17
N PHE A 263 0.94 20.07 -10.03
CA PHE A 263 -0.47 19.77 -9.76
C PHE A 263 -0.96 18.67 -10.72
N LEU A 264 -2.20 18.22 -10.53
CA LEU A 264 -2.77 17.12 -11.31
C LEU A 264 -3.77 17.65 -12.34
N LEU A 265 -3.51 17.40 -13.63
CA LEU A 265 -4.47 17.63 -14.72
C LEU A 265 -5.49 16.50 -14.74
N VAL A 266 -6.78 16.85 -14.72
CA VAL A 266 -7.89 15.89 -14.56
C VAL A 266 -8.98 16.05 -15.62
N GLY A 267 -8.81 16.94 -16.59
CA GLY A 267 -9.83 17.18 -17.60
C GLY A 267 -9.51 18.37 -18.50
N TRP A 268 -10.43 18.72 -19.38
CA TRP A 268 -10.30 19.87 -20.28
C TRP A 268 -11.65 20.40 -20.77
N ASP A 269 -11.62 21.64 -21.27
CA ASP A 269 -12.68 22.28 -22.03
C ASP A 269 -12.07 23.10 -23.18
N ASP A 270 -12.34 22.68 -24.42
CA ASP A 270 -11.86 23.31 -25.65
C ASP A 270 -12.55 24.65 -25.95
N GLU A 271 -13.76 24.84 -25.41
CA GLU A 271 -14.60 26.00 -25.68
C GLU A 271 -14.54 27.07 -24.58
N LEU A 272 -13.86 26.78 -23.45
CA LEU A 272 -13.63 27.76 -22.41
C LEU A 272 -12.74 28.90 -22.94
N GLU A 273 -13.26 30.12 -22.84
CA GLU A 273 -12.56 31.35 -23.22
C GLU A 273 -12.44 32.28 -22.00
N VAL A 274 -11.22 32.73 -21.71
CA VAL A 274 -10.94 33.67 -20.62
C VAL A 274 -10.10 34.82 -21.17
N GLN A 275 -10.47 36.07 -20.85
CA GLN A 275 -9.75 37.24 -21.34
C GLN A 275 -8.37 37.33 -20.70
N ALA A 276 -7.33 37.54 -21.51
CA ALA A 276 -5.95 37.68 -21.08
C ALA A 276 -5.75 38.89 -20.14
N VAL A 277 -4.62 38.90 -19.43
CA VAL A 277 -4.22 40.00 -18.54
C VAL A 277 -2.93 40.62 -19.06
N ASP A 278 -2.88 41.95 -19.12
CA ASP A 278 -1.69 42.68 -19.54
C ASP A 278 -0.66 42.88 -18.41
N GLY A 279 0.52 43.41 -18.75
CA GLY A 279 1.59 43.65 -17.77
C GLY A 279 1.25 44.67 -16.69
N GLU A 280 0.15 45.42 -16.84
CA GLU A 280 -0.36 46.39 -15.87
C GLU A 280 -1.48 45.80 -15.00
N GLY A 281 -1.80 44.51 -15.15
CA GLY A 281 -2.82 43.81 -14.39
C GLY A 281 -4.26 44.13 -14.85
N ASN A 282 -4.43 44.73 -16.02
CA ASN A 282 -5.74 44.99 -16.61
C ASN A 282 -6.15 43.86 -17.55
N LEU A 283 -7.44 43.76 -17.83
CA LEU A 283 -7.96 42.86 -18.86
C LEU A 283 -7.47 43.32 -20.23
N ALA A 284 -6.71 42.46 -20.91
CA ALA A 284 -6.01 42.80 -22.14
C ALA A 284 -7.00 42.99 -23.29
N VAL A 285 -6.77 44.06 -24.06
CA VAL A 285 -7.52 44.37 -25.28
C VAL A 285 -6.54 44.62 -26.42
N ASP A 286 -6.99 44.38 -27.64
CA ASP A 286 -6.21 44.63 -28.83
C ASP A 286 -6.17 46.13 -29.19
N ALA A 287 -5.53 46.47 -30.32
CA ALA A 287 -5.43 47.85 -30.79
C ALA A 287 -6.78 48.50 -31.13
N ALA A 288 -7.84 47.70 -31.37
CA ALA A 288 -9.20 48.16 -31.61
C ALA A 288 -10.03 48.27 -30.31
N GLY A 289 -9.48 47.82 -29.18
CA GLY A 289 -10.18 47.76 -27.90
C GLY A 289 -11.04 46.51 -27.72
N GLU A 290 -10.87 45.49 -28.58
CA GLU A 290 -11.56 44.21 -28.47
C GLU A 290 -10.83 43.30 -27.47
N PRO A 291 -11.55 42.52 -26.62
CA PRO A 291 -10.94 41.59 -25.68
C PRO A 291 -9.99 40.59 -26.35
N ILE A 292 -8.77 40.45 -25.81
CA ILE A 292 -7.85 39.37 -26.20
C ILE A 292 -8.23 38.14 -25.37
N MET A 293 -8.78 37.12 -26.02
CA MET A 293 -9.22 35.89 -25.37
C MET A 293 -8.16 34.78 -25.51
N GLN A 294 -7.88 34.07 -24.43
CA GLN A 294 -7.24 32.75 -24.48
C GLN A 294 -8.35 31.70 -24.53
N LYS A 295 -8.15 30.67 -25.35
CA LYS A 295 -9.15 29.61 -25.58
C LYS A 295 -8.54 28.24 -25.31
N GLY A 296 -9.32 27.38 -24.65
CA GLY A 296 -8.94 26.02 -24.37
C GLY A 296 -8.14 25.92 -23.07
N PHE A 297 -8.70 25.20 -22.10
CA PHE A 297 -8.13 25.08 -20.77
C PHE A 297 -8.16 23.63 -20.29
N PHE A 298 -7.14 23.25 -19.51
CA PHE A 298 -7.15 22.03 -18.72
C PHE A 298 -7.80 22.30 -17.37
N LEU A 299 -8.66 21.39 -16.94
CA LEU A 299 -9.12 21.29 -15.55
C LEU A 299 -8.01 20.65 -14.73
N PHE A 300 -7.68 21.24 -13.58
CA PHE A 300 -6.67 20.69 -12.68
C PHE A 300 -7.10 20.73 -11.21
N LYS A 301 -6.57 19.78 -10.44
CA LYS A 301 -6.70 19.71 -8.98
C LYS A 301 -5.45 20.29 -8.34
N ASN A 302 -5.61 21.32 -7.50
CA ASN A 302 -4.52 21.99 -6.80
C ASN A 302 -4.36 21.48 -5.36
N SER A 303 -3.26 21.85 -4.71
CA SER A 303 -2.88 21.44 -3.34
C SER A 303 -2.89 22.60 -2.34
N TRP A 304 -3.76 23.59 -2.54
CA TRP A 304 -3.85 24.81 -1.71
C TRP A 304 -5.09 24.83 -0.80
N GLY A 305 -5.73 23.67 -0.62
CA GLY A 305 -6.97 23.55 0.15
C GLY A 305 -8.19 24.16 -0.52
N THR A 306 -9.32 24.11 0.18
CA THR A 306 -10.64 24.52 -0.32
C THR A 306 -10.93 26.01 -0.14
N SER A 307 -9.97 26.82 0.33
CA SER A 307 -10.07 28.28 0.38
C SER A 307 -9.68 28.93 -0.95
N TRP A 308 -9.01 28.21 -1.84
CA TRP A 308 -8.64 28.64 -3.18
C TRP A 308 -9.70 28.23 -4.21
N ALA A 309 -9.90 29.06 -5.24
CA ALA A 309 -10.86 28.83 -6.34
C ALA A 309 -12.29 28.43 -5.88
N THR A 310 -12.81 29.10 -4.85
CA THR A 310 -14.09 28.76 -4.18
C THR A 310 -15.33 28.80 -5.08
N SER A 311 -15.22 29.40 -6.26
CA SER A 311 -16.30 29.53 -7.25
C SER A 311 -16.07 28.70 -8.51
N ASN A 312 -15.13 27.75 -8.49
CA ASN A 312 -14.94 26.82 -9.61
C ASN A 312 -16.14 25.84 -9.70
N PRO A 313 -16.70 25.59 -10.90
CA PRO A 313 -17.86 24.70 -11.06
C PRO A 313 -17.60 23.24 -10.65
N HIS A 314 -16.35 22.78 -10.63
CA HIS A 314 -15.97 21.44 -10.19
C HIS A 314 -15.63 21.35 -8.69
N GLY A 315 -15.78 22.46 -7.96
CA GLY A 315 -15.54 22.53 -6.52
C GLY A 315 -14.30 23.35 -6.16
N ALA A 316 -14.26 23.83 -4.91
CA ALA A 316 -13.13 24.61 -4.41
C ALA A 316 -11.84 23.78 -4.41
N GLY A 317 -10.72 24.40 -4.78
CA GLY A 317 -9.43 23.72 -4.98
C GLY A 317 -9.16 23.26 -6.41
N TYR A 318 -10.17 23.21 -7.28
CA TYR A 318 -9.99 22.99 -8.71
C TYR A 318 -9.77 24.30 -9.47
N GLY A 319 -9.00 24.24 -10.55
CA GLY A 319 -8.68 25.39 -11.39
C GLY A 319 -8.70 25.05 -12.87
N TRP A 320 -8.57 26.08 -13.69
CA TRP A 320 -8.48 26.00 -15.14
C TRP A 320 -7.17 26.64 -15.59
N ILE A 321 -6.34 25.92 -16.32
CA ILE A 321 -5.07 26.45 -16.85
C ILE A 321 -5.04 26.41 -18.38
N ALA A 322 -4.63 27.51 -19.00
CA ALA A 322 -4.61 27.65 -20.45
C ALA A 322 -3.72 26.57 -21.10
N TYR A 323 -4.13 26.02 -22.24
CA TYR A 323 -3.31 25.05 -22.98
C TYR A 323 -1.92 25.59 -23.29
N GLU A 324 -1.85 26.82 -23.79
CA GLU A 324 -0.59 27.50 -24.12
C GLU A 324 0.40 27.53 -22.94
N TYR A 325 -0.08 27.75 -21.70
CA TYR A 325 0.77 27.69 -20.51
C TYR A 325 1.40 26.30 -20.37
N VAL A 326 0.58 25.25 -20.43
CA VAL A 326 1.03 23.87 -20.23
C VAL A 326 2.01 23.45 -21.32
N GLU A 327 1.71 23.80 -22.57
CA GLU A 327 2.52 23.46 -23.74
C GLU A 327 3.90 24.13 -23.73
N GLU A 328 3.98 25.36 -23.24
CA GLU A 328 5.24 26.14 -23.30
C GLU A 328 6.10 25.97 -22.05
N TYR A 329 5.49 25.83 -20.87
CA TYR A 329 6.20 25.99 -19.59
C TYR A 329 6.12 24.80 -18.65
N LEU A 330 5.30 23.78 -18.95
CA LEU A 330 5.12 22.63 -18.07
C LEU A 330 5.52 21.32 -18.73
N SER A 331 6.12 20.46 -17.91
CA SER A 331 6.37 19.07 -18.23
C SER A 331 5.19 18.20 -17.78
N ALA A 332 4.93 17.09 -18.48
CA ALA A 332 3.81 16.19 -18.22
C ALA A 332 4.30 14.77 -17.92
N TYR A 333 3.93 14.24 -16.75
CA TYR A 333 4.35 12.93 -16.27
C TYR A 333 3.14 12.09 -15.88
N ALA A 334 3.15 10.82 -16.28
CA ALA A 334 2.05 9.89 -16.05
C ALA A 334 2.57 8.57 -15.49
N SER A 335 1.70 7.84 -14.79
CA SER A 335 1.91 6.44 -14.43
C SER A 335 0.70 5.60 -14.84
N ALA A 336 0.86 4.28 -14.85
CA ALA A 336 -0.22 3.34 -15.12
C ALA A 336 -1.01 3.05 -13.84
N LEU A 337 -2.18 2.42 -13.99
CA LEU A 337 -2.92 1.87 -12.86
C LEU A 337 -2.01 0.89 -12.10
N PRO A 338 -1.99 0.93 -10.76
CA PRO A 338 -1.25 -0.05 -9.98
C PRO A 338 -1.77 -1.45 -10.24
N ASP A 339 -0.86 -2.42 -10.22
CA ASP A 339 -1.23 -3.83 -10.20
C ASP A 339 -1.41 -4.19 -8.74
N VAL A 340 -2.63 -3.95 -8.26
CA VAL A 340 -2.97 -4.06 -6.85
C VAL A 340 -3.49 -5.47 -6.62
N MET A 341 -2.58 -6.43 -6.55
CA MET A 341 -2.89 -7.68 -5.87
C MET A 341 -2.76 -7.42 -4.37
N LEU A 342 -3.72 -6.68 -3.78
CA LEU A 342 -3.91 -6.78 -2.35
C LEU A 342 -4.39 -8.21 -2.09
N SER A 343 -3.57 -8.98 -1.40
CA SER A 343 -3.99 -10.27 -0.91
C SER A 343 -5.02 -10.00 0.18
N GLU A 344 -6.27 -10.33 -0.09
CA GLU A 344 -7.28 -10.46 0.96
C GLU A 344 -6.82 -11.54 1.94
N VAL A 345 -6.90 -11.27 3.25
CA VAL A 345 -6.58 -12.24 4.30
C VAL A 345 -7.89 -12.84 4.77
N CYS A 346 -8.33 -13.85 4.04
CA CYS A 346 -9.64 -14.44 4.25
C CYS A 346 -9.75 -15.12 5.64
N GLY A 347 -10.82 -14.80 6.36
CA GLY A 347 -11.16 -15.37 7.66
C GLY A 347 -10.72 -14.55 8.88
N ASP A 348 -10.23 -13.33 8.69
CA ASP A 348 -9.80 -12.42 9.77
C ASP A 348 -10.89 -11.40 10.17
N GLY A 349 -11.99 -11.29 9.42
CA GLY A 349 -13.09 -10.37 9.69
C GLY A 349 -12.81 -8.93 9.27
N VAL A 350 -11.73 -8.68 8.54
CA VAL A 350 -11.32 -7.39 7.99
C VAL A 350 -11.59 -7.40 6.48
N ASP A 351 -11.67 -6.21 5.89
CA ASP A 351 -11.74 -5.99 4.45
C ASP A 351 -10.33 -5.51 4.07
N ASN A 352 -9.41 -6.45 3.85
CA ASN A 352 -7.98 -6.14 3.71
C ASN A 352 -7.71 -5.43 2.38
N ASP A 353 -8.51 -5.76 1.36
CA ASP A 353 -8.47 -5.13 0.04
C ASP A 353 -9.34 -3.85 -0.07
N MET A 354 -10.17 -3.57 0.94
CA MET A 354 -11.04 -2.40 1.08
C MET A 354 -12.13 -2.25 0.02
N ASN A 355 -12.54 -3.34 -0.63
CA ASN A 355 -13.56 -3.32 -1.67
C ASN A 355 -15.01 -3.31 -1.12
N GLY A 356 -15.16 -3.34 0.21
CA GLY A 356 -16.45 -3.29 0.91
C GLY A 356 -17.05 -4.67 1.19
N LEU A 357 -16.32 -5.75 0.92
CA LEU A 357 -16.66 -7.12 1.21
C LEU A 357 -15.62 -7.68 2.19
N THR A 358 -16.07 -8.44 3.18
CA THR A 358 -15.17 -9.04 4.18
C THR A 358 -15.13 -10.54 3.99
N ASP A 359 -13.94 -11.14 4.05
CA ASP A 359 -13.73 -12.59 4.00
C ASP A 359 -14.54 -13.25 2.86
N CYS A 360 -15.43 -14.18 3.18
CA CYS A 360 -16.17 -15.00 2.23
C CYS A 360 -17.31 -14.29 1.51
N ALA A 361 -17.60 -13.05 1.91
CA ALA A 361 -18.42 -12.17 1.09
C ALA A 361 -17.65 -11.66 -0.13
N ASP A 362 -16.31 -11.72 -0.07
CA ASP A 362 -15.39 -11.29 -1.11
C ASP A 362 -15.18 -12.36 -2.20
N MET A 363 -15.14 -11.92 -3.46
CA MET A 363 -14.85 -12.80 -4.59
C MET A 363 -13.36 -13.17 -4.67
N ALA A 364 -12.45 -12.33 -4.17
CA ALA A 364 -11.02 -12.65 -4.04
C ALA A 364 -10.82 -13.83 -3.06
N CYS A 365 -11.63 -13.91 -2.01
CA CYS A 365 -11.67 -15.05 -1.08
C CYS A 365 -12.47 -16.25 -1.57
N SER A 366 -13.09 -16.20 -2.76
CA SER A 366 -13.93 -17.30 -3.23
C SER A 366 -13.16 -18.61 -3.44
N ALA A 367 -11.83 -18.52 -3.58
CA ALA A 367 -10.90 -19.64 -3.67
C ALA A 367 -10.17 -19.94 -2.34
N ASP A 368 -10.31 -19.09 -1.32
CA ASP A 368 -9.60 -19.23 -0.06
C ASP A 368 -10.22 -20.29 0.85
N ARG A 369 -9.37 -21.01 1.59
CA ARG A 369 -9.79 -22.11 2.47
C ARG A 369 -10.79 -21.65 3.53
N ALA A 370 -10.67 -20.46 4.10
CA ALA A 370 -11.62 -19.95 5.11
C ALA A 370 -13.07 -19.85 4.56
N CYS A 371 -13.21 -19.81 3.23
CA CYS A 371 -14.45 -19.52 2.51
C CYS A 371 -14.95 -20.67 1.64
N ILE A 372 -14.06 -21.58 1.26
CA ILE A 372 -14.38 -22.88 0.66
C ILE A 372 -14.57 -23.96 1.72
N ASP A 373 -13.97 -23.83 2.91
CA ASP A 373 -13.90 -24.87 3.93
C ASP A 373 -13.91 -24.29 5.36
N PRO A 374 -15.09 -24.20 6.00
CA PRO A 374 -15.14 -23.79 7.39
C PRO A 374 -14.60 -24.93 8.27
N ALA A 375 -13.28 -24.91 8.49
CA ALA A 375 -12.62 -25.73 9.49
C ALA A 375 -13.22 -25.39 10.86
N GLY A 376 -14.00 -26.32 11.42
CA GLY A 376 -14.54 -26.17 12.76
C GLY A 376 -13.49 -26.61 13.78
N GLY A 377 -12.98 -25.68 14.58
CA GLY A 377 -12.13 -25.97 15.74
C GLY A 377 -12.96 -26.22 16.99
N TYR A 378 -12.76 -27.38 17.63
CA TYR A 378 -13.45 -27.77 18.85
C TYR A 378 -12.45 -28.25 19.89
N SER A 379 -12.69 -27.99 21.17
CA SER A 379 -11.82 -28.48 22.24
C SER A 379 -12.59 -28.80 23.51
N ASN A 380 -12.03 -29.71 24.29
CA ASN A 380 -12.45 -29.98 25.66
C ASN A 380 -11.22 -29.97 26.57
N THR A 381 -11.21 -29.02 27.51
CA THR A 381 -10.14 -28.78 28.48
C THR A 381 -10.50 -29.25 29.89
N THR A 382 -11.57 -30.04 30.02
CA THR A 382 -11.96 -30.64 31.31
C THR A 382 -10.98 -31.75 31.65
N VAL A 383 -10.15 -31.51 32.67
CA VAL A 383 -9.18 -32.49 33.15
C VAL A 383 -9.91 -33.67 33.78
N VAL A 384 -9.57 -34.88 33.35
CA VAL A 384 -10.12 -36.13 33.89
C VAL A 384 -9.00 -37.12 34.20
N GLU A 385 -9.11 -37.78 35.36
CA GLU A 385 -8.18 -38.81 35.78
C GLU A 385 -8.37 -40.07 34.93
N ILE A 386 -7.27 -40.70 34.52
CA ILE A 386 -7.25 -41.97 33.81
C ILE A 386 -7.17 -43.08 34.86
N PRO A 387 -8.16 -44.01 34.94
CA PRO A 387 -8.12 -45.12 35.88
C PRO A 387 -6.98 -46.10 35.55
N ASP A 388 -6.16 -46.42 36.56
CA ASP A 388 -5.03 -47.36 36.50
C ASP A 388 -5.48 -48.80 36.25
N ASN A 389 -4.92 -49.43 35.23
CA ASN A 389 -5.17 -50.82 34.83
C ASN A 389 -6.67 -51.20 34.77
N ASP A 390 -7.50 -50.30 34.25
CA ASP A 390 -8.93 -50.50 34.07
C ASP A 390 -9.25 -50.46 32.57
N GLU A 391 -9.69 -51.60 32.04
CA GLU A 391 -10.08 -51.72 30.63
C GLU A 391 -11.24 -50.78 30.24
N ALA A 392 -12.00 -50.26 31.21
CA ALA A 392 -13.04 -49.27 30.96
C ALA A 392 -12.48 -47.87 30.61
N GLY A 393 -11.27 -47.54 31.05
CA GLY A 393 -10.61 -46.26 30.80
C GLY A 393 -11.42 -45.03 31.24
N VAL A 394 -11.13 -43.90 30.61
CA VAL A 394 -11.89 -42.64 30.73
C VAL A 394 -12.35 -42.14 29.37
N SER A 395 -13.54 -41.54 29.32
CA SER A 395 -14.07 -40.93 28.10
C SER A 395 -14.32 -39.43 28.29
N SER A 396 -14.02 -38.66 27.25
CA SER A 396 -14.29 -37.23 27.16
C SER A 396 -15.01 -36.93 25.84
N THR A 397 -15.93 -35.97 25.84
CA THR A 397 -16.82 -35.70 24.69
C THR A 397 -16.74 -34.26 24.20
N ILE A 398 -16.91 -34.07 22.90
CA ILE A 398 -17.10 -32.78 22.22
C ILE A 398 -18.40 -32.86 21.42
N GLU A 399 -19.27 -31.86 21.58
CA GLU A 399 -20.51 -31.73 20.81
C GLU A 399 -20.31 -30.78 19.63
N VAL A 400 -20.48 -31.31 18.42
CA VAL A 400 -20.42 -30.52 17.17
C VAL A 400 -21.83 -30.24 16.70
N ALA A 401 -22.26 -28.98 16.77
CA ALA A 401 -23.63 -28.57 16.45
C ALA A 401 -23.90 -28.46 14.94
N GLU A 402 -22.87 -28.16 14.15
CA GLU A 402 -22.97 -27.88 12.72
C GLU A 402 -22.63 -29.11 11.88
N GLY A 403 -23.54 -29.49 10.99
CA GLY A 403 -23.39 -30.61 10.06
C GLY A 403 -22.61 -30.26 8.80
N GLY A 404 -22.49 -31.21 7.88
CA GLY A 404 -21.68 -31.10 6.65
C GLY A 404 -20.76 -32.31 6.48
N GLU A 405 -20.56 -32.75 5.24
CA GLU A 405 -19.75 -33.92 4.94
C GLU A 405 -18.27 -33.64 5.25
N ILE A 406 -17.64 -34.48 6.07
CA ILE A 406 -16.26 -34.37 6.51
C ILE A 406 -15.34 -34.69 5.33
N SER A 407 -14.34 -33.85 5.11
CA SER A 407 -13.23 -34.08 4.16
C SER A 407 -11.87 -34.15 4.84
N GLY A 408 -11.81 -33.96 6.16
CA GLY A 408 -10.61 -34.19 6.95
C GLY A 408 -10.85 -33.95 8.43
N VAL A 409 -10.13 -34.69 9.28
CA VAL A 409 -10.16 -34.54 10.74
C VAL A 409 -8.74 -34.55 11.28
N SER A 410 -8.40 -33.54 12.08
CA SER A 410 -7.18 -33.53 12.89
C SER A 410 -7.54 -33.55 14.37
N VAL A 411 -6.81 -34.33 15.18
CA VAL A 411 -7.10 -34.60 16.59
C VAL A 411 -5.89 -34.29 17.44
N ASP A 412 -6.00 -33.32 18.33
CA ASP A 412 -4.96 -32.97 19.29
C ASP A 412 -5.21 -33.67 20.62
N VAL A 413 -4.22 -34.39 21.15
CA VAL A 413 -4.33 -35.11 22.44
C VAL A 413 -3.21 -34.66 23.38
N ASN A 414 -3.59 -34.25 24.59
CA ASN A 414 -2.68 -33.90 25.67
C ASN A 414 -3.01 -34.70 26.94
N VAL A 415 -2.15 -35.66 27.25
CA VAL A 415 -2.23 -36.52 28.43
C VAL A 415 -0.93 -36.43 29.21
N THR A 416 -1.03 -36.23 30.52
CA THR A 416 0.09 -36.43 31.45
C THR A 416 0.07 -37.87 31.93
N HIS A 417 1.17 -38.60 31.78
CA HIS A 417 1.29 -40.00 32.21
C HIS A 417 2.75 -40.38 32.45
N THR A 418 3.03 -41.22 33.46
CA THR A 418 4.41 -41.66 33.79
C THR A 418 4.94 -42.78 32.89
N TYR A 419 4.09 -43.32 32.01
CA TYR A 419 4.47 -44.36 31.05
C TYR A 419 3.50 -44.38 29.87
N ARG A 420 3.76 -43.62 28.81
CA ARG A 420 2.80 -43.46 27.70
C ARG A 420 2.57 -44.74 26.89
N GLY A 421 3.52 -45.66 26.93
CA GLY A 421 3.40 -47.00 26.32
C GLY A 421 2.34 -47.89 26.96
N ASP A 422 1.68 -47.45 28.03
CA ASP A 422 0.56 -48.15 28.64
C ASP A 422 -0.81 -47.72 28.09
N LEU A 423 -0.84 -46.58 27.38
CA LEU A 423 -2.06 -45.95 26.92
C LEU A 423 -2.53 -46.50 25.58
N THR A 424 -3.84 -46.73 25.50
CA THR A 424 -4.57 -46.85 24.24
C THR A 424 -5.51 -45.66 24.12
N VAL A 425 -5.43 -44.93 23.01
CA VAL A 425 -6.27 -43.75 22.75
C VAL A 425 -7.10 -44.01 21.50
N ALA A 426 -8.41 -43.88 21.62
CA ALA A 426 -9.34 -44.08 20.51
C ALA A 426 -10.33 -42.93 20.39
N LEU A 427 -10.57 -42.48 19.16
CA LEU A 427 -11.62 -41.53 18.82
C LEU A 427 -12.83 -42.28 18.26
N THR A 428 -14.02 -41.96 18.76
CA THR A 428 -15.28 -42.57 18.33
C THR A 428 -16.30 -41.51 17.95
N LYS A 429 -16.98 -41.73 16.82
CA LYS A 429 -18.17 -40.99 16.40
C LYS A 429 -19.15 -41.94 15.72
N GLY A 430 -20.39 -41.95 16.20
CA GLY A 430 -21.40 -42.89 15.71
C GLY A 430 -20.94 -44.34 15.84
N ASP A 431 -20.92 -45.06 14.73
CA ASP A 431 -20.50 -46.47 14.65
C ASP A 431 -19.00 -46.64 14.30
N THR A 432 -18.27 -45.54 14.06
CA THR A 432 -16.85 -45.57 13.66
C THR A 432 -15.95 -45.27 14.86
N THR A 433 -14.96 -46.15 15.08
CA THR A 433 -13.90 -45.99 16.08
C THR A 433 -12.54 -46.16 15.43
N VAL A 434 -11.62 -45.23 15.72
CA VAL A 434 -10.24 -45.24 15.24
C VAL A 434 -9.29 -45.20 16.42
N THR A 435 -8.31 -46.09 16.46
CA THR A 435 -7.24 -46.08 17.45
C THR A 435 -6.13 -45.14 17.00
N LEU A 436 -5.93 -44.05 17.73
CA LEU A 436 -4.89 -43.05 17.47
C LEU A 436 -3.54 -43.49 18.05
N VAL A 437 -3.56 -44.13 19.21
CA VAL A 437 -2.39 -44.69 19.90
C VAL A 437 -2.73 -46.07 20.42
N GLU A 438 -1.87 -47.04 20.12
CA GLU A 438 -1.95 -48.41 20.63
C GLU A 438 -0.63 -48.74 21.36
N ARG A 439 -0.54 -48.38 22.64
CA ARG A 439 0.59 -48.71 23.52
C ARG A 439 1.96 -48.34 22.91
N ASP A 440 2.02 -47.17 22.29
CA ASP A 440 3.20 -46.67 21.57
C ASP A 440 4.12 -45.84 22.49
N GLY A 441 5.41 -45.74 22.14
CA GLY A 441 6.34 -44.85 22.81
C GLY A 441 7.06 -45.41 24.05
N GLY A 442 6.82 -46.66 24.44
CA GLY A 442 7.58 -47.35 25.50
C GLY A 442 7.49 -46.66 26.86
N GLY A 443 8.60 -46.63 27.61
CA GLY A 443 8.66 -46.10 28.98
C GLY A 443 8.95 -44.61 29.10
N GLU A 444 8.53 -43.86 28.11
CA GLU A 444 8.63 -42.41 28.09
C GLU A 444 7.37 -41.78 28.70
N ASP A 445 7.52 -40.60 29.29
CA ASP A 445 6.42 -39.86 29.91
C ASP A 445 5.57 -39.13 28.85
N ASP A 446 4.33 -38.82 29.21
CA ASP A 446 3.36 -37.92 28.56
C ASP A 446 3.02 -38.20 27.08
N LEU A 447 1.81 -37.82 26.67
CA LEU A 447 1.39 -37.87 25.26
C LEU A 447 0.86 -36.50 24.87
N VAL A 448 1.65 -35.77 24.07
CA VAL A 448 1.25 -34.52 23.42
C VAL A 448 1.48 -34.70 21.92
N ARG A 449 0.40 -34.98 21.18
CA ARG A 449 0.49 -35.31 19.75
C ARG A 449 -0.79 -34.96 19.01
N THR A 450 -0.62 -34.58 17.75
CA THR A 450 -1.70 -34.35 16.78
C THR A 450 -1.76 -35.53 15.80
N PHE A 451 -2.98 -35.93 15.43
CA PHE A 451 -3.25 -37.05 14.53
C PHE A 451 -4.19 -36.62 13.42
N ASP A 452 -3.84 -36.90 12.17
CA ASP A 452 -4.76 -36.77 11.04
C ASP A 452 -5.50 -38.10 10.81
N VAL A 453 -6.82 -38.03 10.68
CA VAL A 453 -7.71 -39.18 10.73
C VAL A 453 -8.70 -39.13 9.56
N SER A 454 -8.48 -39.98 8.56
CA SER A 454 -9.27 -40.00 7.31
C SER A 454 -10.46 -40.95 7.37
N GLU A 455 -10.55 -41.82 8.38
CA GLU A 455 -11.60 -42.82 8.51
C GLU A 455 -13.00 -42.22 8.78
N PHE A 456 -13.06 -40.92 9.09
CA PHE A 456 -14.29 -40.17 9.26
C PHE A 456 -14.70 -39.39 8.00
N ASP A 457 -13.89 -39.39 6.95
CA ASP A 457 -14.19 -38.71 5.68
C ASP A 457 -15.46 -39.30 5.05
N GLY A 458 -16.28 -38.41 4.45
CA GLY A 458 -17.58 -38.76 3.88
C GLY A 458 -18.72 -38.90 4.89
N GLN A 459 -18.45 -38.76 6.20
CA GLN A 459 -19.51 -38.74 7.23
C GLN A 459 -19.97 -37.31 7.53
N ASP A 460 -21.18 -37.12 8.06
CA ASP A 460 -21.62 -35.80 8.54
C ASP A 460 -20.87 -35.37 9.81
N ALA A 461 -20.40 -34.13 9.89
CA ALA A 461 -19.61 -33.59 11.01
C ALA A 461 -20.38 -33.43 12.32
N ALA A 462 -21.71 -33.27 12.28
CA ALA A 462 -22.50 -33.02 13.48
C ALA A 462 -22.61 -34.25 14.37
N GLY A 463 -22.73 -33.99 15.67
CA GLY A 463 -22.96 -34.98 16.71
C GLY A 463 -21.84 -35.08 17.73
N THR A 464 -21.96 -36.10 18.58
CA THR A 464 -21.06 -36.33 19.69
C THR A 464 -19.80 -37.06 19.22
N TRP A 465 -18.65 -36.45 19.44
CA TRP A 465 -17.33 -37.06 19.32
C TRP A 465 -16.82 -37.47 20.69
N THR A 466 -16.30 -38.68 20.81
CA THR A 466 -15.84 -39.25 22.09
C THR A 466 -14.39 -39.71 21.97
N LEU A 467 -13.51 -39.11 22.76
CA LEU A 467 -12.14 -39.61 22.96
C LEU A 467 -12.15 -40.54 24.17
N THR A 468 -11.61 -41.74 24.01
CA THR A 468 -11.42 -42.72 25.10
C THR A 468 -9.93 -42.96 25.30
N VAL A 469 -9.48 -42.88 26.55
CA VAL A 469 -8.10 -43.16 26.96
C VAL A 469 -8.13 -44.29 27.98
N THR A 470 -7.44 -45.39 27.68
CA THR A 470 -7.38 -46.57 28.53
C THR A 470 -5.94 -46.83 28.94
N ASP A 471 -5.69 -46.96 30.23
CA ASP A 471 -4.45 -47.49 30.77
C ASP A 471 -4.62 -49.00 31.06
N SER A 472 -3.78 -49.82 30.43
CA SER A 472 -3.84 -51.28 30.54
C SER A 472 -2.66 -51.90 31.30
N ALA A 473 -1.90 -51.11 32.04
CA ALA A 473 -0.86 -51.61 32.94
C ALA A 473 -1.05 -51.06 34.35
N SER A 474 -0.55 -51.79 35.34
CA SER A 474 -0.67 -51.42 36.75
C SER A 474 0.52 -50.61 37.25
N GLN A 475 0.27 -49.62 38.11
CA GLN A 475 1.21 -48.79 38.92
C GLN A 475 1.48 -47.39 38.36
N ASP A 476 1.14 -47.13 37.11
CA ASP A 476 1.24 -45.82 36.48
C ASP A 476 -0.14 -45.14 36.50
N THR A 477 -0.16 -43.82 36.61
CA THR A 477 -1.41 -43.05 36.68
C THR A 477 -1.21 -41.74 35.95
N GLY A 478 -2.28 -41.20 35.38
CA GLY A 478 -2.21 -39.90 34.73
C GLY A 478 -3.56 -39.26 34.47
N THR A 479 -3.52 -38.15 33.73
CA THR A 479 -4.68 -37.30 33.46
C THR A 479 -4.78 -36.98 31.99
N LEU A 480 -5.99 -37.06 31.42
CA LEU A 480 -6.29 -36.39 30.17
C LEU A 480 -6.49 -34.91 30.49
N ASN A 481 -5.56 -34.08 30.05
CA ASN A 481 -5.55 -32.65 30.35
C ASN A 481 -6.47 -31.88 29.40
N SER A 482 -6.39 -32.19 28.10
CA SER A 482 -7.21 -31.59 27.06
C SER A 482 -7.14 -32.40 25.77
N TRP A 483 -8.15 -32.24 24.92
CA TRP A 483 -8.09 -32.69 23.53
C TRP A 483 -8.93 -31.78 22.62
N GLY A 484 -8.64 -31.83 21.31
CA GLY A 484 -9.30 -30.99 20.31
C GLY A 484 -9.56 -31.73 18.99
N LEU A 485 -10.47 -31.16 18.20
CA LEU A 485 -10.81 -31.57 16.85
C LEU A 485 -10.73 -30.37 15.92
N THR A 486 -10.08 -30.54 14.78
CA THR A 486 -10.20 -29.65 13.64
C THR A 486 -10.88 -30.44 12.52
N ILE A 487 -12.10 -30.05 12.15
CA ILE A 487 -12.90 -30.76 11.15
C ILE A 487 -13.00 -29.90 9.89
N THR A 488 -12.51 -30.43 8.77
CA THR A 488 -12.61 -29.89 7.41
C THR A 488 -13.90 -30.45 6.78
N ARG A 489 -14.71 -29.61 6.12
CA ARG A 489 -16.02 -29.99 5.55
C ARG A 489 -16.15 -29.61 4.07
N CYS A 490 -16.88 -30.41 3.29
CA CYS A 490 -17.20 -30.11 1.90
C CYS A 490 -18.25 -29.00 1.78
N ALA A 491 -17.91 -27.87 1.15
CA ALA A 491 -18.91 -26.87 0.75
C ALA A 491 -19.95 -27.46 -0.21
N GLY A 492 -21.24 -27.23 0.07
CA GLY A 492 -22.34 -27.65 -0.81
C GLY A 492 -22.74 -29.14 -0.73
N GLY A 493 -22.07 -29.96 0.07
CA GLY A 493 -22.47 -31.35 0.34
C GLY A 493 -22.25 -32.35 -0.80
N ASP A 494 -21.28 -32.11 -1.68
CA ASP A 494 -20.88 -33.08 -2.72
C ASP A 494 -19.34 -33.21 -2.78
N CYS A 495 -18.80 -34.18 -2.04
CA CYS A 495 -17.37 -34.50 -2.07
C CYS A 495 -16.98 -35.35 -3.30
N GLY A 496 -17.95 -35.78 -4.13
CA GLY A 496 -17.69 -36.62 -5.32
C GLY A 496 -17.01 -35.88 -6.48
N SER A 497 -16.94 -34.55 -6.39
CA SER A 497 -16.26 -33.65 -7.32
C SER A 497 -14.97 -33.05 -6.76
N MET A 498 -14.52 -33.48 -5.57
CA MET A 498 -13.30 -32.94 -4.99
C MET A 498 -12.05 -33.45 -5.71
N PRO A 499 -11.08 -32.56 -5.99
CA PRO A 499 -9.76 -32.99 -6.41
C PRO A 499 -9.12 -33.82 -5.28
N GLY A 500 -8.38 -34.86 -5.65
CA GLY A 500 -7.56 -35.62 -4.72
C GLY A 500 -6.48 -34.73 -4.09
N MET A 501 -6.03 -35.08 -2.90
CA MET A 501 -4.96 -34.35 -2.22
C MET A 501 -3.91 -35.33 -1.74
N SER A 502 -2.65 -35.04 -2.04
CA SER A 502 -1.49 -35.80 -1.56
C SER A 502 -0.54 -34.85 -0.84
N SER A 503 -0.04 -35.26 0.32
CA SER A 503 0.96 -34.52 1.09
C SER A 503 2.31 -35.24 1.10
N PHE A 504 3.37 -34.45 1.07
CA PHE A 504 4.76 -34.91 1.05
C PHE A 504 5.59 -34.01 1.96
N GLU A 505 6.58 -34.57 2.65
CA GLU A 505 7.44 -33.81 3.55
C GLU A 505 8.90 -34.23 3.43
N ASN A 506 9.78 -33.29 3.78
CA ASN A 506 11.19 -33.55 4.03
C ASN A 506 11.61 -32.78 5.29
N ASP A 507 11.90 -33.52 6.35
CA ASP A 507 12.33 -33.06 7.66
C ASP A 507 13.86 -33.14 7.85
N THR A 508 14.60 -33.38 6.75
CA THR A 508 16.06 -33.41 6.79
C THR A 508 16.57 -32.00 7.01
N LEU A 509 17.18 -31.78 8.17
CA LEU A 509 17.80 -30.49 8.50
C LEU A 509 18.96 -30.18 7.56
N VAL A 510 18.91 -28.98 6.96
CA VAL A 510 19.94 -28.48 6.03
C VAL A 510 20.46 -27.14 6.54
N VAL A 511 21.79 -27.00 6.61
CA VAL A 511 22.43 -25.73 6.98
C VAL A 511 22.42 -24.79 5.79
N ILE A 512 21.98 -23.55 5.99
CA ILE A 512 22.02 -22.48 5.00
C ILE A 512 23.39 -21.80 5.10
N PRO A 513 24.21 -21.80 4.03
CA PRO A 513 25.55 -21.22 4.06
C PRO A 513 25.52 -19.69 4.00
N ASP A 514 26.26 -19.05 4.91
CA ASP A 514 26.47 -17.59 5.02
C ASP A 514 27.15 -17.00 3.77
N ALA A 515 26.57 -15.94 3.19
CA ALA A 515 27.08 -15.22 2.02
C ALA A 515 27.46 -16.08 0.81
N ASP A 516 26.72 -17.18 0.56
CA ASP A 516 26.96 -18.06 -0.58
C ASP A 516 25.86 -17.93 -1.63
N SER A 517 26.21 -17.29 -2.76
CA SER A 517 25.32 -17.14 -3.93
C SER A 517 24.86 -18.45 -4.57
N ASN A 518 25.51 -19.59 -4.27
CA ASN A 518 25.06 -20.89 -4.74
C ASN A 518 24.03 -21.53 -3.80
N GLY A 519 23.92 -21.02 -2.57
CA GLY A 519 22.97 -21.46 -1.57
C GLY A 519 23.04 -22.94 -1.24
N VAL A 520 21.89 -23.48 -0.83
CA VAL A 520 21.68 -24.89 -0.57
C VAL A 520 20.33 -25.34 -1.13
N THR A 521 20.18 -26.65 -1.36
CA THR A 521 18.93 -27.23 -1.87
C THR A 521 18.46 -28.39 -1.00
N SER A 522 17.14 -28.57 -0.94
CA SER A 522 16.46 -29.73 -0.35
C SER A 522 15.42 -30.26 -1.34
N THR A 523 15.14 -31.57 -1.33
CA THR A 523 14.30 -32.21 -2.37
C THR A 523 13.20 -33.09 -1.79
N ILE A 524 12.04 -33.11 -2.43
CA ILE A 524 10.95 -34.06 -2.19
C ILE A 524 10.71 -34.84 -3.48
N GLU A 525 10.65 -36.17 -3.38
CA GLU A 525 10.37 -37.07 -4.50
C GLU A 525 8.90 -37.49 -4.49
N VAL A 526 8.14 -37.05 -5.49
CA VAL A 526 6.73 -37.40 -5.66
C VAL A 526 6.62 -38.55 -6.65
N GLY A 527 6.22 -39.73 -6.16
CA GLY A 527 6.09 -40.95 -6.97
C GLY A 527 4.72 -41.16 -7.63
N GLU A 528 3.74 -40.36 -7.24
CA GLU A 528 2.37 -40.40 -7.76
C GLU A 528 2.20 -39.42 -8.92
N SER A 529 1.30 -39.74 -9.86
CA SER A 529 1.05 -38.94 -11.06
C SER A 529 -0.42 -38.55 -11.13
N ALA A 530 -0.65 -37.25 -11.21
CA ALA A 530 -1.96 -36.61 -11.35
C ALA A 530 -1.76 -35.16 -11.78
N THR A 531 -2.80 -34.53 -12.34
CA THR A 531 -2.71 -33.16 -12.84
C THR A 531 -2.91 -32.19 -11.68
N ILE A 532 -1.90 -31.37 -11.40
CA ILE A 532 -1.94 -30.39 -10.32
C ILE A 532 -3.07 -29.37 -10.59
N THR A 533 -3.89 -29.13 -9.57
CA THR A 533 -4.87 -28.03 -9.56
C THR A 533 -4.52 -26.95 -8.55
N ALA A 534 -3.73 -27.26 -7.52
CA ALA A 534 -3.14 -26.29 -6.59
C ALA A 534 -1.97 -26.93 -5.83
N VAL A 535 -0.98 -26.12 -5.43
CA VAL A 535 0.14 -26.55 -4.58
C VAL A 535 0.25 -25.63 -3.37
N ARG A 536 0.50 -26.20 -2.20
CA ARG A 536 0.96 -25.46 -1.03
C ARG A 536 2.31 -25.97 -0.59
N ALA A 537 3.26 -25.06 -0.38
CA ALA A 537 4.57 -25.39 0.15
C ALA A 537 4.72 -24.77 1.54
N THR A 538 4.91 -25.58 2.58
CA THR A 538 5.22 -25.08 3.92
C THR A 538 6.72 -25.15 4.15
N VAL A 539 7.34 -24.01 4.46
CA VAL A 539 8.77 -23.90 4.76
C VAL A 539 8.94 -23.60 6.23
N ASN A 540 9.68 -24.46 6.94
CA ASN A 540 10.10 -24.28 8.31
C ASN A 540 11.61 -24.07 8.35
N LEU A 541 12.04 -22.84 8.63
CA LEU A 541 13.44 -22.48 8.74
C LEU A 541 13.72 -21.60 9.96
N SER A 542 14.97 -21.50 10.33
CA SER A 542 15.45 -20.58 11.36
C SER A 542 16.64 -19.81 10.83
N HIS A 543 16.57 -18.48 10.83
CA HIS A 543 17.63 -17.60 10.38
C HIS A 543 17.63 -16.32 11.25
N PRO A 544 18.79 -15.81 11.69
CA PRO A 544 18.85 -14.57 12.47
C PRO A 544 18.27 -13.34 11.75
N PHE A 545 18.34 -13.32 10.42
CA PHE A 545 17.80 -12.28 9.55
C PHE A 545 17.17 -12.93 8.32
N ILE A 546 15.86 -13.18 8.34
CA ILE A 546 15.16 -13.83 7.21
C ILE A 546 15.18 -12.94 5.95
N ALA A 547 15.28 -11.63 6.12
CA ALA A 547 15.38 -10.66 5.02
C ALA A 547 16.62 -10.87 4.12
N ASP A 548 17.64 -11.59 4.61
CA ASP A 548 18.84 -11.89 3.82
C ASP A 548 18.65 -13.09 2.88
N LEU A 549 17.52 -13.80 3.02
CA LEU A 549 17.26 -15.03 2.30
C LEU A 549 16.49 -14.79 1.00
N THR A 550 16.87 -15.55 -0.01
CA THR A 550 16.03 -15.83 -1.19
C THR A 550 15.65 -17.31 -1.16
N VAL A 551 14.35 -17.61 -1.17
CA VAL A 551 13.81 -18.97 -1.16
C VAL A 551 13.07 -19.21 -2.47
N THR A 552 13.37 -20.32 -3.14
CA THR A 552 12.77 -20.70 -4.41
C THR A 552 12.26 -22.14 -4.37
N LEU A 553 11.17 -22.42 -5.08
CA LEU A 553 10.69 -23.77 -5.33
C LEU A 553 10.78 -24.06 -6.83
N THR A 554 11.40 -25.17 -7.19
CA THR A 554 11.60 -25.58 -8.57
C THR A 554 11.08 -26.99 -8.81
N LYS A 555 10.39 -27.18 -9.93
CA LYS A 555 9.96 -28.48 -10.42
C LYS A 555 9.99 -28.45 -11.95
N GLY A 556 10.74 -29.38 -12.55
CA GLY A 556 10.97 -29.38 -13.99
C GLY A 556 11.66 -28.08 -14.46
N ASP A 557 11.02 -27.38 -15.40
CA ASP A 557 11.49 -26.10 -15.94
C ASP A 557 10.88 -24.88 -15.22
N THR A 558 9.96 -25.11 -14.28
CA THR A 558 9.23 -24.07 -13.55
C THR A 558 9.91 -23.78 -12.23
N THR A 559 10.30 -22.52 -12.01
CA THR A 559 10.90 -22.02 -10.76
C THR A 559 10.08 -20.82 -10.27
N VAL A 560 9.66 -20.87 -9.01
CA VAL A 560 8.92 -19.81 -8.33
C VAL A 560 9.77 -19.31 -7.16
N GLU A 561 9.84 -17.99 -6.99
CA GLU A 561 10.44 -17.37 -5.80
C GLU A 561 9.36 -17.27 -4.73
N LEU A 562 9.58 -17.93 -3.60
CA LEU A 562 8.65 -17.96 -2.48
C LEU A 562 8.85 -16.74 -1.56
N LEU A 563 10.11 -16.32 -1.40
CA LEU A 563 10.50 -15.25 -0.49
C LEU A 563 11.77 -14.56 -0.99
N HIS A 564 11.78 -13.23 -0.97
CA HIS A 564 12.95 -12.40 -1.27
C HIS A 564 12.88 -11.08 -0.48
N GLU A 565 13.95 -10.75 0.25
CA GLU A 565 14.14 -9.46 0.93
C GLU A 565 12.99 -9.05 1.89
N GLU A 566 12.28 -10.02 2.46
CA GLU A 566 11.13 -9.75 3.35
C GLU A 566 11.57 -9.60 4.82
N TYR A 567 11.22 -8.46 5.44
CA TYR A 567 11.53 -8.22 6.85
C TYR A 567 10.59 -9.02 7.77
N VAL A 568 11.13 -10.04 8.43
CA VAL A 568 10.43 -10.79 9.48
C VAL A 568 11.18 -10.53 10.79
N GLY A 569 10.48 -10.00 11.81
CA GLY A 569 11.08 -9.65 13.11
C GLY A 569 11.47 -10.84 13.99
N ASP A 570 11.11 -12.06 13.57
CA ASP A 570 11.37 -13.32 14.26
C ASP A 570 12.57 -14.07 13.65
N THR A 571 13.23 -14.92 14.44
CA THR A 571 14.37 -15.75 13.98
C THR A 571 13.97 -17.13 13.46
N MET A 572 12.67 -17.42 13.47
CA MET A 572 12.07 -18.65 12.99
C MET A 572 10.93 -18.28 12.03
N LEU A 573 10.91 -18.95 10.88
CA LEU A 573 9.86 -18.82 9.88
C LEU A 573 9.21 -20.18 9.70
N VAL A 574 7.93 -20.27 10.00
CA VAL A 574 7.07 -21.35 9.52
C VAL A 574 5.99 -20.69 8.67
N ARG A 575 6.12 -20.79 7.35
CA ARG A 575 5.22 -20.12 6.42
C ARG A 575 4.75 -21.10 5.34
N THR A 576 3.47 -20.98 4.98
CA THR A 576 2.88 -21.74 3.88
C THR A 576 2.65 -20.80 2.70
N PHE A 577 3.10 -21.21 1.52
CA PHE A 577 2.94 -20.50 0.26
C PHE A 577 1.94 -21.27 -0.61
N THR A 578 0.96 -20.58 -1.18
CA THR A 578 0.03 -21.15 -2.17
C THR A 578 0.54 -20.80 -3.56
N LEU A 579 0.65 -21.79 -4.44
CA LEU A 579 1.38 -21.72 -5.70
C LEU A 579 0.51 -22.26 -6.84
N ASP A 580 0.16 -21.37 -7.77
CA ASP A 580 -0.66 -21.70 -8.94
C ASP A 580 0.18 -21.91 -10.21
N GLU A 581 1.46 -21.56 -10.17
CA GLU A 581 2.39 -21.62 -11.31
C GLU A 581 2.63 -23.06 -11.80
N PHE A 582 2.36 -24.05 -10.95
CA PHE A 582 2.50 -25.47 -11.27
C PHE A 582 1.18 -26.10 -11.76
N ASN A 583 0.08 -25.35 -11.81
CA ASN A 583 -1.23 -25.87 -12.19
C ASN A 583 -1.24 -26.38 -13.63
N GLY A 584 -1.86 -27.54 -13.84
CA GLY A 584 -1.92 -28.23 -15.13
C GLY A 584 -0.70 -29.10 -15.44
N GLU A 585 0.36 -29.03 -14.65
CA GLU A 585 1.50 -29.95 -14.75
C GLU A 585 1.19 -31.29 -14.05
N ASP A 586 1.99 -32.33 -14.33
CA ASP A 586 1.94 -33.60 -13.60
C ASP A 586 2.67 -33.47 -12.25
N MET A 587 2.05 -33.84 -11.13
CA MET A 587 2.66 -33.77 -9.80
C MET A 587 3.92 -34.64 -9.62
N ALA A 588 4.08 -35.68 -10.44
CA ALA A 588 5.20 -36.60 -10.36
C ALA A 588 6.56 -35.93 -10.59
N GLY A 589 7.58 -36.37 -9.86
CA GLY A 589 8.97 -35.98 -10.05
C GLY A 589 9.60 -35.28 -8.85
N THR A 590 10.81 -34.77 -9.07
CA THR A 590 11.60 -34.10 -8.04
C THR A 590 11.18 -32.65 -7.89
N TRP A 591 10.76 -32.30 -6.68
CA TRP A 591 10.55 -30.92 -6.25
C TRP A 591 11.77 -30.45 -5.46
N THR A 592 12.29 -29.28 -5.77
CA THR A 592 13.54 -28.75 -5.20
C THR A 592 13.28 -27.40 -4.55
N LEU A 593 13.49 -27.31 -3.24
CA LEU A 593 13.53 -26.06 -2.49
C LEU A 593 14.97 -25.53 -2.48
N GLY A 594 15.20 -24.34 -3.02
CA GLY A 594 16.49 -23.65 -3.01
C GLY A 594 16.49 -22.50 -2.01
N LEU A 595 17.57 -22.36 -1.24
CA LEU A 595 17.75 -21.30 -0.25
C LEU A 595 19.12 -20.65 -0.44
N VAL A 596 19.14 -19.33 -0.63
CA VAL A 596 20.36 -18.52 -0.78
C VAL A 596 20.37 -17.46 0.31
N ASP A 597 21.48 -17.37 1.04
CA ASP A 597 21.77 -16.22 1.92
C ASP A 597 22.69 -15.25 1.17
N GLY A 598 22.16 -14.06 0.88
CA GLY A 598 22.86 -13.03 0.12
C GLY A 598 23.72 -12.08 0.97
N ALA A 599 23.53 -12.09 2.29
CA ALA A 599 24.25 -11.21 3.21
C ALA A 599 25.32 -11.98 3.99
N ALA A 600 26.17 -11.24 4.71
CA ALA A 600 27.28 -11.83 5.46
C ALA A 600 27.07 -11.68 6.97
N ARG A 601 27.50 -12.71 7.73
CA ARG A 601 27.71 -12.81 9.20
C ARG A 601 26.72 -13.67 9.96
N ASP A 602 25.73 -14.26 9.30
CA ASP A 602 24.66 -15.00 9.94
C ASP A 602 24.45 -16.35 9.24
N GLN A 603 24.04 -17.38 9.97
CA GLN A 603 23.75 -18.70 9.41
C GLN A 603 22.40 -19.14 9.93
N GLY A 604 21.69 -19.91 9.12
CA GLY A 604 20.45 -20.55 9.54
C GLY A 604 20.33 -22.00 9.11
N THR A 605 19.15 -22.54 9.34
CA THR A 605 18.80 -23.91 9.04
C THR A 605 17.44 -23.96 8.38
N LEU A 606 17.33 -24.72 7.29
CA LEU A 606 16.06 -25.29 6.91
C LEU A 606 15.81 -26.48 7.83
N ASN A 607 14.77 -26.40 8.65
CA ASN A 607 14.44 -27.42 9.63
C ASN A 607 13.57 -28.52 8.99
N ALA A 608 12.59 -28.12 8.19
CA ALA A 608 11.71 -29.01 7.43
C ALA A 608 10.99 -28.23 6.33
N TRP A 609 10.45 -28.93 5.34
CA TRP A 609 9.46 -28.36 4.43
C TRP A 609 8.52 -29.45 3.90
N SER A 610 7.33 -29.05 3.46
CA SER A 610 6.31 -29.95 2.93
C SER A 610 5.62 -29.39 1.71
N LEU A 611 5.01 -30.28 0.93
CA LEU A 611 4.15 -30.01 -0.21
C LEU A 611 2.79 -30.65 0.03
N GLU A 612 1.73 -29.88 -0.16
CA GLU A 612 0.37 -30.37 -0.28
C GLU A 612 -0.07 -30.10 -1.72
N ILE A 613 -0.41 -31.16 -2.45
CA ILE A 613 -0.73 -31.08 -3.88
C ILE A 613 -2.16 -31.55 -4.08
N THR A 614 -2.98 -30.65 -4.60
CA THR A 614 -4.37 -30.89 -4.99
C THR A 614 -4.41 -31.30 -6.48
N HIS A 615 -5.16 -32.34 -6.86
CA HIS A 615 -5.06 -33.00 -8.18
C HIS A 615 -6.32 -33.71 -8.72
#